data_AF-A0A832MJF9-F1
#
_entry.id   AF-A0A832MJF9-F1
#
_cell.length_a   1.000
_cell.length_b   1.000
_cell.length_c   1.000
_cell.angle_alpha   90.00
_cell.angle_beta   90.00
_cell.angle_gamma   90.00
#
_symmetry.space_group_name_H-M   'P 1'
#
loop_
_entity.id
_entity.type
_entity.pdbx_description
1 polymer ?
#
loop_
_entity_poly.entity_id
_entity_poly.type
_entity_poly.pdbx_seq_one_letter_code
_entity_poly.pdbx_strand_id
1 'polypeptide(L)' 'MPRKRIVKVVLSEEQKGILAELARRLGTSESETLRMALMDYAKELSLMQERIQRFRGEKVLR' A
#
# COMPACT_ATOMS: atom_id res chain seq x y z
N MET A 1 19.94 -10.24 8.71
CA MET A 1 18.62 -10.68 8.22
C MET A 1 17.57 -9.66 8.67
N PRO A 2 16.61 -9.27 7.82
CA PRO A 2 15.52 -8.37 8.21
C PRO A 2 14.75 -8.98 9.39
N ARG A 3 14.55 -8.19 10.46
CA ARG A 3 13.83 -8.64 11.66
C ARG A 3 12.33 -8.60 11.39
N LYS A 4 11.64 -9.73 11.58
CA LYS A 4 10.17 -9.77 11.54
C LYS A 4 9.62 -8.89 12.65
N ARG A 5 8.78 -7.90 12.28
CA ARG A 5 7.99 -7.09 13.22
C ARG A 5 6.51 -7.42 13.04
N ILE A 6 5.77 -7.53 14.13
CA ILE A 6 4.33 -7.81 14.13
C ILE A 6 3.60 -6.48 14.33
N VAL A 7 2.62 -6.20 13.49
CA VAL A 7 1.78 -4.98 13.53
C VAL A 7 0.32 -5.42 13.59
N LYS A 8 -0.48 -4.76 14.44
CA LYS A 8 -1.93 -4.95 14.49
C LYS A 8 -2.60 -3.87 13.62
N VAL A 9 -3.51 -4.29 12.75
CA VAL A 9 -4.29 -3.40 11.88
C VAL A 9 -5.76 -3.54 12.24
N VAL A 10 -6.48 -2.42 12.28
CA VAL A 10 -7.94 -2.40 12.49
C VAL A 10 -8.61 -2.40 11.12
N LEU A 11 -9.51 -3.34 10.91
CA LEU A 11 -10.32 -3.47 9.69
C LEU A 11 -11.79 -3.58 10.09
N SER A 12 -12.68 -3.10 9.25
CA SER A 12 -14.10 -3.48 9.33
C SER A 12 -14.28 -4.96 8.95
N GLU A 13 -15.42 -5.54 9.30
CA GLU A 13 -15.77 -6.92 8.91
C GLU A 13 -15.75 -7.10 7.38
N GLU A 14 -16.24 -6.12 6.63
CA GLU A 14 -16.22 -6.13 5.17
C GLU A 14 -14.79 -6.13 4.62
N GLN A 15 -13.92 -5.24 5.14
CA GLN A 15 -12.51 -5.18 4.75
C GLN A 15 -11.77 -6.48 5.07
N LYS A 16 -12.10 -7.11 6.20
CA LYS A 16 -11.56 -8.43 6.57
C LYS A 16 -12.00 -9.52 5.58
N GLY A 17 -13.26 -9.49 5.15
CA GLY A 17 -13.78 -10.39 4.10
C GLY A 17 -13.06 -10.21 2.76
N ILE A 18 -12.83 -8.97 2.33
CA ILE A 18 -12.07 -8.65 1.12
C ILE A 18 -10.63 -9.19 1.23
N LEU A 19 -9.96 -8.95 2.35
CA LEU A 19 -8.59 -9.43 2.58
C LEU A 19 -8.51 -10.96 2.52
N ALA A 20 -9.45 -11.66 3.15
CA ALA A 20 -9.48 -13.12 3.15
C ALA A 20 -9.67 -13.69 1.74
N GLU A 21 -10.56 -13.11 0.95
CA GLU A 21 -10.79 -13.53 -0.43
C GLU A 21 -9.57 -13.25 -1.33
N LEU A 22 -8.92 -12.10 -1.17
CA LEU A 22 -7.68 -11.78 -1.89
C LEU A 22 -6.55 -12.75 -1.54
N ALA A 23 -6.34 -13.01 -0.24
CA ALA A 23 -5.33 -13.94 0.24
C ALA A 23 -5.57 -15.35 -0.35
N ARG A 24 -6.83 -15.81 -0.34
CA ARG A 24 -7.25 -17.09 -0.93
C ARG A 24 -6.96 -17.16 -2.42
N ARG A 25 -7.34 -16.14 -3.20
CA ARG A 25 -7.12 -16.10 -4.66
C ARG A 25 -5.66 -16.04 -5.05
N LEU A 26 -4.84 -15.32 -4.28
CA LEU A 26 -3.41 -15.18 -4.51
C LEU A 26 -2.60 -16.37 -3.97
N GLY A 27 -3.21 -17.27 -3.20
CA GLY A 27 -2.49 -18.38 -2.55
C GLY A 27 -1.48 -17.90 -1.52
N THR A 28 -1.75 -16.77 -0.85
CA THR A 28 -0.84 -16.14 0.12
C THR A 28 -1.49 -16.02 1.49
N SER A 29 -0.69 -15.71 2.52
CA SER A 29 -1.25 -15.36 3.84
C SER A 29 -1.79 -13.94 3.83
N GLU A 30 -2.80 -13.65 4.66
CA GLU A 30 -3.32 -12.28 4.83
C GLU A 30 -2.23 -11.25 5.19
N SER A 31 -1.22 -11.67 5.97
CA SER A 31 -0.07 -10.81 6.31
C SER A 31 0.79 -10.47 5.10
N GLU A 32 0.91 -11.41 4.15
CA GLU A 32 1.61 -11.17 2.89
C GLU A 32 0.78 -10.27 1.98
N THR A 33 -0.51 -10.54 1.86
CA THR A 33 -1.43 -9.72 1.06
C THR A 33 -1.45 -8.27 1.56
N LEU A 34 -1.54 -8.04 2.87
CA LEU A 34 -1.44 -6.69 3.45
C LEU A 34 -0.08 -6.05 3.23
N ARG A 35 1.02 -6.83 3.25
CA ARG A 35 2.36 -6.30 2.96
C ARG A 35 2.45 -5.82 1.52
N MET A 36 1.95 -6.60 0.57
CA MET A 36 1.92 -6.22 -0.85
C MET A 36 1.10 -4.94 -1.04
N ALA A 37 -0.13 -4.92 -0.53
CA ALA A 37 -1.01 -3.75 -0.62
C ALA A 37 -0.39 -2.50 0.00
N LEU A 38 0.25 -2.62 1.17
CA LEU A 38 0.95 -1.51 1.82
C LEU A 38 2.09 -0.97 0.95
N MET A 39 2.90 -1.85 0.37
CA MET A 39 4.03 -1.45 -0.48
C MET A 39 3.57 -0.81 -1.78
N ASP A 40 2.51 -1.32 -2.40
CA ASP A 40 1.97 -0.75 -3.62
C ASP A 40 1.35 0.62 -3.37
N TYR A 41 0.61 0.78 -2.27
CA TYR A 41 0.12 2.09 -1.84
C TYR A 41 1.27 3.09 -1.55
N ALA A 42 2.34 2.64 -0.90
CA ALA A 42 3.51 3.49 -0.66
C ALA A 42 4.21 3.94 -1.95
N LYS A 43 4.26 3.09 -2.99
CA LYS A 43 4.77 3.45 -4.33
C LYS A 43 3.87 4.50 -4.98
N GLU A 44 2.56 4.33 -4.93
CA GLU A 44 1.60 5.29 -5.48
C GLU A 44 1.73 6.66 -4.80
N LEU A 45 1.85 6.69 -3.47
CA LEU A 45 2.10 7.92 -2.72
C LEU A 45 3.41 8.61 -3.15
N SER A 46 4.49 7.85 -3.31
CA SER A 46 5.79 8.39 -3.75
C SER A 46 5.70 8.98 -5.17
N LEU A 47 5.10 8.25 -6.11
CA LEU A 47 4.86 8.73 -7.47
C LEU A 47 3.96 9.98 -7.50
N MET A 48 2.92 10.02 -6.66
CA MET A 48 2.08 11.19 -6.51
C MET A 48 2.84 12.39 -5.95
N GLN A 49 3.69 12.19 -4.94
CA GLN A 49 4.54 13.26 -4.40
C GLN A 49 5.50 13.83 -5.46
N GLU A 50 6.17 12.97 -6.22
CA GLU A 50 7.04 13.39 -7.32
C GLU A 50 6.28 14.16 -8.40
N ARG A 51 5.07 13.71 -8.75
CA ARG A 51 4.22 14.36 -9.74
C ARG A 51 3.77 15.75 -9.28
N ILE A 52 3.39 15.90 -8.01
CA ILE A 52 3.02 17.21 -7.43
C ILE A 52 4.22 18.16 -7.43
N GLN A 53 5.42 17.68 -7.09
CA GLN A 53 6.64 18.50 -7.13
C GLN A 53 6.98 18.95 -8.55
N ARG A 54 6.87 18.06 -9.55
CA ARG A 54 7.07 18.43 -10.98
C ARG A 54 6.07 19.50 -11.44
N PHE A 55 4.77 19.34 -11.13
CA PHE A 55 3.77 20.34 -11.47
C PHE A 55 3.97 21.69 -10.77
N ARG A 56 4.53 21.68 -9.55
CA ARG A 56 4.91 22.93 -8.85
C ARG A 56 6.11 23.59 -9.51
N GLY A 57 7.10 22.84 -9.99
CA GLY A 57 8.25 23.37 -10.73
C GLY A 57 7.88 23.99 -12.08
N GLU A 58 6.95 23.38 -12.82
CA GLU A 58 6.50 23.89 -14.13
C GLU A 58 5.71 25.21 -14.04
N LYS A 59 5.03 25.48 -12.91
CA LYS A 59 4.32 26.76 -12.71
C LYS A 59 5.23 27.93 -12.38
N VAL A 60 6.50 27.71 -12.06
CA VAL A 60 7.46 28.79 -11.73
C VAL A 60 8.19 29.30 -12.98
N LEU A 61 8.05 28.62 -14.12
CA LEU A 61 8.71 28.95 -15.39
C LEU A 61 7.76 29.54 -16.45
N ARG A 62 6.56 30.00 -16.07
CA ARG A 62 5.64 30.73 -16.95
C ARG A 62 5.30 32.10 -16.39
#